data_AF-W4UZA7-F1
#
_entry.id   AF-W4UZA7-F1
#
_cell.length_a   1.000
_cell.length_b   1.000
_cell.length_c   1.000
_cell.angle_alpha   90.00
_cell.angle_beta   90.00
_cell.angle_gamma   90.00
#
_symmetry.space_group_name_H-M   'P 1'
#
loop_
_entity.id
_entity.type
_entity.pdbx_description
1 polymer ?
#
loop_
_entity_poly.entity_id
_entity_poly.type
_entity_poly.pdbx_seq_one_letter_code
_entity_poly.pdbx_strand_id
1 'polypeptide(L)'
;MDCCRQGFELGFRTFVLQGGEDPALTDEQLIKTVAAIRKDYPECAITLSLGEKPRESYERLFQAGANRYLLRHETYDATHYGQLHPTEMSSAKRLQCVKDLKSIGYQTGTGIMVGSPGQTVDHLIQDIRFIENLQPQMIGIGPFLPHCDTPFGKYPSGSLEQTLLLLSIFRLMFPSVLLPSTTALATLAADGRERGILAGANVVMPNLSPQEERKKYTLYNNKASLGAEAAEGLILLQNQLQRIGYEIAFTRGDFSETDYKELEKREL
;
A
#
# COMPACT_ATOMS: atom_id res chain seq x y z
N MET A 1 -3.81 18.54 -9.74
CA MET A 1 -3.04 19.39 -8.80
C MET A 1 -3.84 19.79 -7.59
N ASP A 2 -5.15 20.06 -7.71
CA ASP A 2 -5.98 20.51 -6.58
C ASP A 2 -5.99 19.56 -5.38
N CYS A 3 -6.05 18.23 -5.59
CA CYS A 3 -5.95 17.26 -4.49
C CYS A 3 -4.61 17.36 -3.73
N CYS A 4 -3.50 17.65 -4.41
CA CYS A 4 -2.20 17.85 -3.76
C CYS A 4 -2.20 19.14 -2.93
N ARG A 5 -2.81 20.22 -3.45
CA ARG A 5 -2.96 21.48 -2.72
C ARG A 5 -3.78 21.30 -1.44
N GLN A 6 -4.97 20.71 -1.57
CA GLN A 6 -5.84 20.43 -0.43
C GLN A 6 -5.14 19.53 0.58
N GLY A 7 -4.49 18.46 0.12
CA GLY A 7 -3.75 17.56 1.00
C GLY A 7 -2.60 18.25 1.73
N PHE A 8 -1.87 19.13 1.05
CA PHE A 8 -0.78 19.90 1.64
C PHE A 8 -1.26 20.86 2.74
N GLU A 9 -2.36 21.57 2.48
CA GLU A 9 -3.03 22.49 3.43
C GLU A 9 -3.53 21.75 4.68
N LEU A 10 -3.98 20.50 4.51
CA LEU A 10 -4.36 19.60 5.62
C LEU A 10 -3.15 19.00 6.36
N GLY A 11 -1.92 19.32 5.96
CA GLY A 11 -0.70 18.83 6.61
C GLY A 11 -0.13 17.53 6.04
N PHE A 12 -0.72 16.95 5.00
CA PHE A 12 -0.14 15.76 4.36
C PHE A 12 1.18 16.09 3.68
N ARG A 13 2.14 15.17 3.84
CA ARG A 13 3.49 15.27 3.24
C ARG A 13 3.84 14.06 2.38
N THR A 14 2.86 13.21 2.08
CA THR A 14 2.97 12.13 1.10
C THR A 14 1.73 12.15 0.21
N PHE A 15 1.93 12.20 -1.10
CA PHE A 15 0.86 12.02 -2.07
C PHE A 15 0.99 10.66 -2.75
N VAL A 16 -0.09 9.89 -2.71
CA VAL A 16 -0.16 8.58 -3.38
C VAL A 16 -1.01 8.69 -4.62
N LEU A 17 -0.41 8.46 -5.79
CA LEU A 17 -1.11 8.40 -7.06
C LEU A 17 -1.36 6.93 -7.38
N GLN A 18 -2.62 6.52 -7.28
CA GLN A 18 -3.04 5.16 -7.50
C GLN A 18 -4.12 5.10 -8.59
N GLY A 19 -4.04 4.09 -9.45
CA GLY A 19 -5.00 3.85 -10.52
C GLY A 19 -4.89 2.41 -11.04
N GLY A 20 -5.82 2.03 -11.91
CA GLY A 20 -5.65 0.81 -12.72
C GLY A 20 -4.57 0.99 -13.79
N GLU A 21 -4.26 -0.08 -14.51
CA GLU A 21 -3.39 -0.04 -15.68
C GLU A 21 -4.17 0.49 -16.89
N ASP A 22 -4.44 1.80 -16.88
CA ASP A 22 -5.20 2.50 -17.93
C ASP A 22 -4.29 2.79 -19.15
N PRO A 23 -4.57 2.20 -20.34
CA PRO A 23 -3.80 2.46 -21.54
C PRO A 23 -3.84 3.91 -22.03
N ALA A 24 -4.86 4.68 -21.62
CA ALA A 24 -4.96 6.10 -21.96
C ALA A 24 -3.97 6.96 -21.18
N LEU A 25 -3.41 6.46 -20.08
CA LEU A 25 -2.47 7.17 -19.22
C LEU A 25 -1.02 6.87 -19.65
N THR A 26 -0.53 7.68 -20.58
CA THR A 26 0.83 7.54 -21.12
C THR A 26 1.90 7.88 -20.09
N ASP A 27 3.10 7.32 -20.27
CA ASP A 27 4.24 7.63 -19.41
C ASP A 27 4.62 9.12 -19.46
N GLU A 28 4.48 9.79 -20.61
CA GLU A 28 4.69 11.24 -20.74
C GLU A 28 3.77 12.05 -19.83
N GLN A 29 2.48 11.69 -19.78
CA GLN A 29 1.51 12.35 -18.91
C GLN A 29 1.83 12.11 -17.43
N LEU A 30 2.22 10.88 -17.07
CA LEU A 30 2.61 10.54 -15.71
C LEU A 30 3.87 11.30 -15.29
N ILE A 31 4.91 11.32 -16.11
CA ILE A 31 6.17 12.03 -15.87
C ILE A 31 5.91 13.52 -15.68
N LYS A 32 5.12 14.14 -16.56
CA LYS A 32 4.74 15.55 -16.44
C LYS A 32 4.01 15.83 -15.12
N THR A 33 3.12 14.93 -14.73
CA THR A 33 2.36 15.05 -13.47
C THR A 33 3.27 14.93 -12.26
N VAL A 34 4.14 13.91 -12.22
CA VAL A 34 5.11 13.70 -11.14
C VAL A 34 6.07 14.89 -11.02
N ALA A 35 6.61 15.38 -12.14
CA ALA A 35 7.50 16.52 -12.16
C ALA A 35 6.82 17.81 -11.67
N ALA A 36 5.55 18.03 -12.04
CA ALA A 36 4.76 19.16 -11.55
C ALA A 36 4.55 19.08 -10.04
N ILE A 37 4.18 17.91 -9.49
CA ILE A 37 4.03 17.71 -8.05
C ILE A 37 5.37 17.91 -7.32
N ARG A 38 6.47 17.37 -7.85
CA ARG A 38 7.81 17.54 -7.25
C ARG A 38 8.22 19.00 -7.22
N LYS A 39 7.93 19.76 -8.29
CA LYS A 39 8.22 21.18 -8.38
C LYS A 39 7.42 22.00 -7.36
N ASP A 40 6.12 21.74 -7.28
CA ASP A 40 5.20 22.54 -6.46
C ASP A 40 5.24 22.16 -4.98
N TYR A 41 5.66 20.93 -4.65
CA TYR A 41 5.72 20.37 -3.29
C TYR A 41 7.04 19.61 -3.04
N PRO A 42 8.21 20.26 -3.08
CA PRO A 42 9.52 19.61 -3.01
C PRO A 42 9.79 18.85 -1.71
N GLU A 43 9.15 19.23 -0.61
CA GLU A 43 9.20 18.58 0.70
C GLU A 43 8.31 17.33 0.81
N CYS A 44 7.38 17.13 -0.12
CA CYS A 44 6.46 15.99 -0.08
C CYS A 44 7.06 14.76 -0.75
N ALA A 45 6.70 13.58 -0.24
CA ALA A 45 6.95 12.32 -0.93
C ALA A 45 5.88 12.08 -2.01
N ILE A 46 6.31 11.54 -3.15
CA ILE A 46 5.42 11.09 -4.22
C ILE A 46 5.51 9.57 -4.27
N THR A 47 4.39 8.91 -4.02
CA THR A 47 4.25 7.45 -4.07
C THR A 47 3.38 7.08 -5.26
N LEU A 48 3.82 6.13 -6.08
CA LEU A 48 3.06 5.63 -7.22
C LEU A 48 2.51 4.23 -6.92
N SER A 49 1.33 3.92 -7.44
CA SER A 49 0.73 2.59 -7.41
C SER A 49 -0.07 2.41 -8.71
N LEU A 50 0.65 2.14 -9.80
CA LEU A 50 0.13 2.21 -11.18
C LEU A 50 0.38 0.91 -11.95
N GLY A 51 0.48 -0.21 -11.23
CA GLY A 51 0.63 -1.55 -11.82
C GLY A 51 2.01 -1.86 -12.39
N GLU A 52 2.04 -2.82 -13.31
CA GLU A 52 3.25 -3.27 -13.99
C GLU A 52 3.59 -2.37 -15.18
N LYS A 53 4.81 -1.82 -15.21
CA LYS A 53 5.38 -1.07 -16.32
C LYS A 53 6.74 -1.61 -16.72
N PRO A 54 7.21 -1.33 -17.96
CA PRO A 54 8.59 -1.54 -18.33
C PRO A 54 9.55 -0.83 -17.37
N ARG A 55 10.73 -1.41 -17.17
CA ARG A 55 11.76 -0.85 -16.28
C ARG A 55 12.10 0.61 -16.60
N GLU A 56 12.24 0.94 -17.88
CA GLU A 56 12.54 2.30 -18.35
C GLU A 56 11.49 3.32 -17.86
N SER A 57 10.21 2.95 -17.87
CA SER A 57 9.12 3.81 -17.35
C SER A 57 9.31 4.11 -15.87
N TYR A 58 9.70 3.12 -15.06
CA TYR A 58 9.99 3.32 -13.64
C TYR A 58 11.20 4.24 -13.43
N GLU A 59 12.27 4.09 -14.22
CA GLU A 59 13.47 4.94 -14.15
C GLU A 59 13.13 6.39 -14.48
N ARG A 60 12.35 6.62 -15.54
CA ARG A 60 11.90 7.97 -15.93
C ARG A 60 11.01 8.61 -14.88
N LEU A 61 10.10 7.85 -14.26
CA LEU A 61 9.25 8.34 -13.17
C LEU A 61 10.06 8.68 -11.91
N PHE A 62 11.10 7.89 -11.61
CA PHE A 62 12.00 8.13 -10.49
C PHE A 62 12.78 9.43 -10.70
N GLN A 63 13.36 9.60 -11.90
CA GLN A 63 14.06 10.82 -12.31
C GLN A 63 13.14 12.05 -12.31
N ALA A 64 11.85 11.89 -12.64
CA ALA A 64 10.86 12.96 -12.56
C ALA A 64 10.56 13.40 -11.12
N GLY A 65 10.93 12.60 -10.12
CA GLY A 65 10.83 12.94 -8.70
C GLY A 65 9.94 12.02 -7.88
N ALA A 66 9.49 10.87 -8.41
CA ALA A 66 8.84 9.85 -7.60
C ALA A 66 9.81 9.28 -6.55
N ASN A 67 9.33 9.00 -5.33
CA ASN A 67 10.18 8.46 -4.26
C ASN A 67 9.84 7.01 -3.92
N ARG A 68 8.56 6.66 -3.97
CA ARG A 68 8.06 5.37 -3.50
C ARG A 68 7.19 4.73 -4.57
N TYR A 69 7.14 3.41 -4.55
CA TYR A 69 6.26 2.65 -5.42
C TYR A 69 5.61 1.50 -4.66
N LEU A 70 4.29 1.38 -4.72
CA LEU A 70 3.52 0.29 -4.13
C LEU A 70 3.12 -0.68 -5.22
N LEU A 71 3.75 -1.86 -5.20
CA LEU A 71 3.44 -2.98 -6.07
C LEU A 71 3.40 -4.26 -5.22
N ARG A 72 2.19 -4.61 -4.77
CA ARG A 72 1.96 -5.88 -4.10
C ARG A 72 2.31 -7.02 -5.06
N HIS A 73 2.97 -8.05 -4.54
CA HIS A 73 3.20 -9.27 -5.31
C HIS A 73 1.98 -10.19 -5.29
N GLU A 74 1.02 -9.91 -4.40
CA GLU A 74 -0.28 -10.56 -4.23
C GLU A 74 -0.18 -11.99 -3.66
N THR A 75 0.64 -12.83 -4.28
CA THR A 75 1.04 -14.16 -3.82
C THR A 75 2.32 -14.56 -4.55
N TYR A 76 3.26 -15.19 -3.85
CA TYR A 76 4.54 -15.65 -4.38
C TYR A 76 4.37 -16.93 -5.21
N ASP A 77 3.50 -17.84 -4.77
CA ASP A 77 3.24 -19.08 -5.49
C ASP A 77 2.63 -18.82 -6.87
N ALA A 78 3.27 -19.35 -7.92
CA ALA A 78 2.87 -19.08 -9.31
C ALA A 78 1.51 -19.72 -9.68
N THR A 79 1.18 -20.86 -9.07
CA THR A 79 -0.09 -21.55 -9.33
C THR A 79 -1.23 -20.77 -8.71
N HIS A 80 -1.09 -20.35 -7.46
CA HIS A 80 -2.05 -19.50 -6.78
C HIS A 80 -2.15 -18.12 -7.47
N TYR A 81 -1.05 -17.53 -7.93
CA TYR A 81 -1.08 -16.29 -8.71
C TYR A 81 -1.95 -16.43 -9.97
N GLY A 82 -1.75 -17.52 -10.72
CA GLY A 82 -2.51 -17.81 -11.94
C GLY A 82 -3.98 -18.16 -11.70
N GLN A 83 -4.37 -18.53 -10.46
CA GLN A 83 -5.77 -18.65 -10.10
C GLN A 83 -6.44 -17.29 -9.91
N LEU A 84 -5.69 -16.29 -9.46
CA LEU A 84 -6.22 -14.96 -9.11
C LEU A 84 -6.16 -13.96 -10.27
N HIS A 85 -5.27 -14.17 -11.25
CA HIS A 85 -5.00 -13.21 -12.32
C HIS A 85 -5.28 -13.80 -13.71
N PRO A 86 -5.61 -12.94 -14.71
CA PRO A 86 -5.71 -13.34 -16.11
C PRO A 86 -4.43 -14.00 -16.64
N THR A 87 -4.58 -14.83 -17.67
CA THR A 87 -3.50 -15.62 -18.28
C THR A 87 -2.37 -14.79 -18.88
N GLU A 88 -2.63 -13.52 -19.20
CA GLU A 88 -1.66 -12.57 -19.75
C GLU A 88 -0.71 -12.02 -18.67
N MET A 89 -1.07 -12.16 -17.39
CA MET A 89 -0.26 -11.75 -16.25
C MET A 89 0.55 -12.93 -15.72
N SER A 90 1.78 -12.67 -15.26
CA SER A 90 2.62 -13.72 -14.67
C SER A 90 3.23 -13.28 -13.34
N SER A 91 3.32 -14.21 -12.39
CA SER A 91 3.99 -13.98 -11.11
C SER A 91 5.46 -13.59 -11.34
N ALA A 92 6.13 -14.24 -12.30
CA ALA A 92 7.53 -13.94 -12.65
C ALA A 92 7.71 -12.46 -13.07
N LYS A 93 6.84 -11.95 -13.96
CA LYS A 93 6.89 -10.53 -14.38
C LYS A 93 6.61 -9.61 -13.20
N ARG A 94 5.57 -9.88 -12.40
CA ARG A 94 5.23 -9.10 -11.21
C ARG A 94 6.42 -8.99 -10.24
N LEU A 95 7.04 -10.13 -9.91
CA LEU A 95 8.20 -10.19 -9.02
C LEU A 95 9.42 -9.46 -9.63
N GLN A 96 9.62 -9.54 -10.94
CA GLN A 96 10.67 -8.79 -11.62
C GLN A 96 10.43 -7.28 -11.53
N CYS A 97 9.20 -6.80 -11.72
CA CYS A 97 8.86 -5.39 -11.52
C CYS A 97 9.17 -4.91 -10.09
N VAL A 98 8.82 -5.70 -9.07
CA VAL A 98 9.15 -5.38 -7.67
C VAL A 98 10.66 -5.27 -7.45
N LYS A 99 11.45 -6.18 -8.04
CA LYS A 99 12.92 -6.14 -7.99
C LYS A 99 13.49 -4.94 -8.74
N ASP A 100 12.95 -4.61 -9.90
CA ASP A 100 13.36 -3.45 -10.69
C ASP A 100 13.17 -2.16 -9.89
N LEU A 101 11.98 -1.95 -9.31
CA LEU A 101 11.68 -0.81 -8.44
C LEU A 101 12.69 -0.68 -7.30
N LYS A 102 12.98 -1.79 -6.60
CA LYS A 102 13.99 -1.79 -5.53
C LYS A 102 15.38 -1.44 -6.05
N SER A 103 15.79 -2.01 -7.19
CA SER A 103 17.13 -1.74 -7.77
C SER A 103 17.32 -0.31 -8.26
N ILE A 104 16.24 0.36 -8.69
CA ILE A 104 16.26 1.76 -9.14
C ILE A 104 16.47 2.72 -7.96
N GLY A 105 16.10 2.31 -6.74
CA GLY A 105 16.22 3.12 -5.53
C GLY A 105 14.91 3.71 -5.03
N TYR A 106 13.76 3.22 -5.50
CA TYR A 106 12.49 3.51 -4.84
C TYR A 106 12.51 3.00 -3.40
N GLN A 107 11.85 3.72 -2.49
CA GLN A 107 11.31 3.04 -1.32
C GLN A 107 10.22 2.11 -1.84
N THR A 108 10.51 0.81 -1.85
CA THR A 108 9.66 -0.18 -2.52
C THR A 108 8.67 -0.76 -1.52
N GLY A 109 7.40 -0.71 -1.91
CA GLY A 109 6.31 -1.33 -1.18
C GLY A 109 5.82 -2.58 -1.88
N THR A 110 5.68 -3.67 -1.12
CA THR A 110 5.05 -4.90 -1.58
C THR A 110 4.00 -5.38 -0.59
N GLY A 111 3.46 -6.59 -0.79
CA GLY A 111 2.52 -7.22 0.12
C GLY A 111 1.57 -8.16 -0.61
N ILE A 112 0.57 -8.62 0.13
CA ILE A 112 -0.36 -9.69 -0.27
C ILE A 112 -1.79 -9.36 0.13
N MET A 113 -2.73 -10.08 -0.48
CA MET A 113 -4.07 -10.26 0.08
C MET A 113 -4.07 -11.43 1.06
N VAL A 114 -4.82 -11.31 2.16
CA VAL A 114 -4.97 -12.35 3.17
C VAL A 114 -6.34 -12.99 3.03
N GLY A 115 -6.40 -14.32 2.94
CA GLY A 115 -7.60 -15.10 2.71
C GLY A 115 -8.15 -15.04 1.28
N SER A 116 -7.29 -14.87 0.27
CA SER A 116 -7.74 -14.94 -1.13
C SER A 116 -8.20 -16.35 -1.52
N PRO A 117 -9.05 -16.51 -2.56
CA PRO A 117 -9.49 -17.80 -3.06
C PRO A 117 -8.34 -18.79 -3.29
N GLY A 118 -8.38 -19.95 -2.63
CA GLY A 118 -7.34 -20.99 -2.77
C GLY A 118 -6.06 -20.75 -1.96
N GLN A 119 -5.98 -19.68 -1.17
CA GLN A 119 -4.80 -19.41 -0.34
C GLN A 119 -4.69 -20.42 0.81
N THR A 120 -3.48 -20.94 1.01
CA THR A 120 -3.15 -21.88 2.09
C THR A 120 -2.12 -21.25 3.04
N VAL A 121 -1.88 -21.89 4.18
CA VAL A 121 -0.80 -21.49 5.09
C VAL A 121 0.57 -21.58 4.40
N ASP A 122 0.80 -22.57 3.55
CA ASP A 122 2.05 -22.71 2.80
C ASP A 122 2.28 -21.53 1.85
N HIS A 123 1.23 -21.03 1.18
CA HIS A 123 1.32 -19.80 0.37
C HIS A 123 1.75 -18.61 1.24
N LEU A 124 1.12 -18.42 2.41
CA LEU A 124 1.48 -17.34 3.33
C LEU A 124 2.93 -17.43 3.82
N ILE A 125 3.42 -18.64 4.10
CA ILE A 125 4.82 -18.86 4.49
C ILE A 125 5.76 -18.47 3.34
N GLN A 126 5.44 -18.85 2.10
CA GLN A 126 6.22 -18.47 0.93
C GLN A 126 6.23 -16.95 0.73
N ASP A 127 5.08 -16.28 0.91
CA ASP A 127 4.96 -14.83 0.84
C ASP A 127 5.85 -14.14 1.90
N ILE A 128 5.81 -14.62 3.15
CA ILE A 128 6.65 -14.11 4.24
C ILE A 128 8.13 -14.27 3.91
N ARG A 129 8.55 -15.44 3.40
CA ARG A 129 9.96 -15.68 3.00
C ARG A 129 10.38 -14.83 1.82
N PHE A 130 9.48 -14.57 0.87
CA PHE A 130 9.77 -13.63 -0.21
C PHE A 130 10.00 -12.21 0.32
N ILE A 131 9.13 -11.73 1.20
CA ILE A 131 9.23 -10.40 1.81
C ILE A 131 10.51 -10.29 2.65
N GLU A 132 10.87 -11.34 3.40
CA GLU A 132 12.14 -11.46 4.15
C GLU A 132 13.35 -11.33 3.24
N ASN A 133 13.37 -12.01 2.10
CA ASN A 133 14.48 -11.86 1.15
C ASN A 133 14.48 -10.50 0.44
N LEU A 134 13.29 -9.95 0.17
CA LEU A 134 13.15 -8.68 -0.52
C LEU A 134 13.57 -7.52 0.36
N GLN A 135 13.36 -7.55 1.69
CA GLN A 135 13.60 -6.41 2.62
C GLN A 135 12.99 -5.08 2.11
N PRO A 136 11.66 -4.99 1.91
CA PRO A 136 11.01 -3.79 1.38
C PRO A 136 10.90 -2.69 2.46
N GLN A 137 10.73 -1.43 2.03
CA GLN A 137 10.50 -0.31 2.94
C GLN A 137 9.03 -0.18 3.38
N MET A 138 8.11 -0.76 2.61
CA MET A 138 6.68 -0.82 2.94
C MET A 138 6.13 -2.24 2.72
N ILE A 139 5.27 -2.69 3.63
CA ILE A 139 4.55 -3.97 3.47
C ILE A 139 3.05 -3.69 3.66
N GLY A 140 2.32 -3.62 2.56
CA GLY A 140 0.88 -3.40 2.57
C GLY A 140 0.11 -4.71 2.44
N ILE A 141 -0.52 -5.15 3.53
CA ILE A 141 -1.43 -6.29 3.53
C ILE A 141 -2.86 -5.88 3.87
N GLY A 142 -3.81 -6.67 3.44
CA GLY A 142 -5.22 -6.50 3.79
C GLY A 142 -6.00 -7.77 3.50
N PRO A 143 -7.16 -7.96 4.14
CA PRO A 143 -8.02 -9.10 3.84
C PRO A 143 -8.49 -9.01 2.38
N PHE A 144 -8.62 -10.17 1.73
CA PHE A 144 -9.41 -10.28 0.51
C PHE A 144 -10.86 -9.88 0.81
N LEU A 145 -11.43 -9.06 -0.05
CA LEU A 145 -12.83 -8.64 0.01
C LEU A 145 -13.46 -8.92 -1.34
N PRO A 146 -14.57 -9.68 -1.40
CA PRO A 146 -15.21 -9.99 -2.67
C PRO A 146 -15.84 -8.75 -3.29
N HIS A 147 -15.85 -8.72 -4.62
CA HIS A 147 -16.65 -7.78 -5.40
C HIS A 147 -17.68 -8.56 -6.21
N CYS A 148 -18.95 -8.18 -6.15
CA CYS A 148 -20.05 -8.97 -6.74
C CYS A 148 -19.90 -9.14 -8.26
N ASP A 149 -19.32 -8.16 -8.93
CA ASP A 149 -19.11 -8.14 -10.39
C ASP A 149 -17.80 -8.82 -10.83
N THR A 150 -17.20 -9.65 -9.98
CA THR A 150 -15.97 -10.40 -10.30
C THR A 150 -16.20 -11.91 -10.19
N PRO A 151 -15.37 -12.74 -10.83
CA PRO A 151 -15.46 -14.21 -10.70
C PRO A 151 -15.42 -14.70 -9.24
N PHE A 152 -14.83 -13.92 -8.34
CA PHE A 152 -14.71 -14.24 -6.93
C PHE A 152 -15.81 -13.64 -6.04
N GLY A 153 -16.86 -13.05 -6.62
CA GLY A 153 -17.90 -12.34 -5.86
C GLY A 153 -18.69 -13.20 -4.86
N LYS A 154 -18.61 -14.53 -4.96
CA LYS A 154 -19.26 -15.48 -4.05
C LYS A 154 -18.31 -16.09 -3.00
N TYR A 155 -17.01 -15.77 -3.06
CA TYR A 155 -16.05 -16.24 -2.07
C TYR A 155 -16.19 -15.46 -0.76
N PRO A 156 -15.92 -16.10 0.39
CA PRO A 156 -15.90 -15.39 1.66
C PRO A 156 -14.77 -14.35 1.67
N SER A 157 -14.95 -13.29 2.45
CA SER A 157 -13.86 -12.38 2.78
C SER A 157 -12.75 -13.09 3.56
N GLY A 158 -11.54 -12.58 3.46
CA GLY A 158 -10.44 -12.98 4.32
C GLY A 158 -10.68 -12.63 5.80
N SER A 159 -9.97 -13.31 6.69
CA SER A 159 -10.11 -13.11 8.14
C SER A 159 -9.42 -11.83 8.62
N LEU A 160 -10.14 -11.07 9.44
CA LEU A 160 -9.59 -9.94 10.17
C LEU A 160 -8.46 -10.41 11.11
N GLU A 161 -8.71 -11.44 11.91
CA GLU A 161 -7.78 -12.01 12.90
C GLU A 161 -6.50 -12.50 12.24
N GLN A 162 -6.61 -13.21 11.11
CA GLN A 162 -5.44 -13.67 10.36
C GLN A 162 -4.63 -12.50 9.79
N THR A 163 -5.31 -11.44 9.31
CA THR A 163 -4.63 -10.26 8.80
C THR A 163 -3.90 -9.51 9.92
N LEU A 164 -4.52 -9.36 11.10
CA LEU A 164 -3.89 -8.74 12.27
C LEU A 164 -2.69 -9.55 12.76
N LEU A 165 -2.80 -10.87 12.78
CA LEU A 165 -1.67 -11.76 13.11
C LEU A 165 -0.49 -11.52 12.16
N LEU A 166 -0.74 -11.47 10.84
CA LEU A 166 0.32 -11.20 9.86
C LEU A 166 0.92 -9.80 10.01
N LEU A 167 0.12 -8.77 10.36
CA LEU A 167 0.66 -7.44 10.68
C LEU A 167 1.63 -7.50 11.85
N SER A 168 1.30 -8.24 12.91
CA SER A 168 2.17 -8.40 14.07
C SER A 168 3.45 -9.17 13.72
N ILE A 169 3.36 -10.22 12.90
CA ILE A 169 4.53 -10.95 12.39
C ILE A 169 5.43 -10.00 11.60
N PHE A 170 4.89 -9.23 10.65
CA PHE A 170 5.70 -8.30 9.86
C PHE A 170 6.30 -7.17 10.71
N ARG A 171 5.61 -6.68 11.74
CA ARG A 171 6.21 -5.69 12.65
C ARG A 171 7.40 -6.28 13.40
N LEU A 172 7.31 -7.52 13.87
CA LEU A 172 8.41 -8.18 14.58
C LEU A 172 9.60 -8.47 13.64
N MET A 173 9.33 -8.91 12.41
CA MET A 173 10.37 -9.18 11.41
C MET A 173 11.01 -7.92 10.85
N PHE A 174 10.26 -6.81 10.76
CA PHE A 174 10.71 -5.56 10.15
C PHE A 174 10.37 -4.36 11.03
N PRO A 175 11.16 -4.11 12.11
CA PRO A 175 10.85 -3.09 13.11
C PRO A 175 10.68 -1.67 12.55
N SER A 176 11.42 -1.29 11.51
CA SER A 176 11.35 0.07 10.91
C SER A 176 10.39 0.18 9.72
N VAL A 177 9.77 -0.92 9.29
CA VAL A 177 8.98 -0.89 8.05
C VAL A 177 7.72 -0.04 8.19
N LEU A 178 7.33 0.57 7.09
CA LEU A 178 6.07 1.28 6.97
C LEU A 178 4.95 0.27 6.70
N LEU A 179 4.11 0.03 7.70
CA LEU A 179 2.97 -0.88 7.67
C LEU A 179 1.67 -0.09 7.67
N PRO A 180 0.92 -0.05 6.55
CA PRO A 180 -0.38 0.59 6.52
C PRO A 180 -1.45 -0.26 7.20
N SER A 181 -2.24 0.38 8.08
CA SER A 181 -3.54 -0.12 8.50
C SER A 181 -4.54 0.22 7.40
N THR A 182 -4.83 -0.76 6.55
CA THR A 182 -5.53 -0.53 5.27
C THR A 182 -7.03 -0.33 5.46
N THR A 183 -7.66 0.44 4.55
CA THR A 183 -9.12 0.64 4.49
C THR A 183 -9.91 -0.67 4.38
N ALA A 184 -9.29 -1.76 3.92
CA ALA A 184 -9.91 -3.09 3.88
C ALA A 184 -10.21 -3.62 5.29
N LEU A 185 -9.37 -3.33 6.29
CA LEU A 185 -9.65 -3.67 7.70
C LEU A 185 -10.85 -2.88 8.22
N ALA A 186 -10.91 -1.58 7.94
CA ALA A 186 -12.02 -0.70 8.31
C ALA A 186 -13.34 -1.09 7.61
N THR A 187 -13.26 -1.79 6.48
CA THR A 187 -14.43 -2.32 5.77
C THR A 187 -14.96 -3.61 6.42
N LEU A 188 -14.08 -4.45 7.00
CA LEU A 188 -14.49 -5.65 7.73
C LEU A 188 -15.06 -5.35 9.12
N ALA A 189 -14.48 -4.38 9.82
CA ALA A 189 -14.89 -4.03 11.18
C ALA A 189 -14.78 -2.52 11.40
N ALA A 190 -15.72 -1.97 12.15
CA ALA A 190 -15.78 -0.53 12.44
C ALA A 190 -14.53 0.00 13.16
N ASP A 191 -13.87 -0.84 13.97
CA ASP A 191 -12.61 -0.59 14.67
C ASP A 191 -11.40 -1.25 14.00
N GLY A 192 -11.58 -1.77 12.77
CA GLY A 192 -10.56 -2.57 12.09
C GLY A 192 -9.26 -1.81 11.84
N ARG A 193 -9.34 -0.50 11.60
CA ARG A 193 -8.16 0.35 11.43
C ARG A 193 -7.37 0.46 12.74
N GLU A 194 -8.05 0.78 13.84
CA GLU A 194 -7.48 0.88 15.18
C GLU A 194 -6.83 -0.43 15.60
N ARG A 195 -7.51 -1.56 15.36
CA ARG A 195 -6.96 -2.90 15.57
C ARG A 195 -5.69 -3.14 14.74
N GLY A 196 -5.67 -2.70 13.49
CA GLY A 196 -4.47 -2.77 12.63
C GLY A 196 -3.29 -1.99 13.20
N ILE A 197 -3.51 -0.77 13.72
CA ILE A 197 -2.47 0.03 14.38
C ILE A 197 -1.94 -0.68 15.63
N LEU A 198 -2.86 -1.18 16.48
CA LEU A 198 -2.48 -1.95 17.68
C LEU A 198 -1.77 -3.27 17.35
N ALA A 199 -2.00 -3.85 16.17
CA ALA A 199 -1.29 -5.03 15.69
C ALA A 199 0.11 -4.72 15.11
N GLY A 200 0.53 -3.45 15.08
CA GLY A 200 1.86 -3.03 14.64
C GLY A 200 1.88 -2.12 13.40
N ALA A 201 0.73 -1.79 12.81
CA ALA A 201 0.70 -0.83 11.71
C ALA A 201 1.04 0.59 12.20
N ASN A 202 1.69 1.38 11.34
CA ASN A 202 2.11 2.76 11.64
C ASN A 202 1.82 3.75 10.51
N VAL A 203 1.11 3.34 9.46
CA VAL A 203 0.68 4.20 8.35
C VAL A 203 -0.85 4.15 8.22
N VAL A 204 -1.45 5.30 7.92
CA VAL A 204 -2.84 5.43 7.50
C VAL A 204 -2.88 6.21 6.19
N MET A 205 -3.84 5.90 5.32
CA MET A 205 -3.91 6.47 3.97
C MET A 205 -5.30 7.07 3.69
N PRO A 206 -5.60 8.27 4.24
CA PRO A 206 -6.85 8.95 3.96
C PRO A 206 -7.02 9.25 2.47
N ASN A 207 -8.25 9.14 1.99
CA ASN A 207 -8.62 9.34 0.59
C ASN A 207 -8.72 10.85 0.28
N LEU A 208 -7.89 11.32 -0.66
CA LEU A 208 -7.87 12.68 -1.20
C LEU A 208 -8.58 12.83 -2.55
N SER A 209 -9.09 11.74 -3.12
CA SER A 209 -9.79 11.79 -4.40
C SER A 209 -11.04 12.69 -4.29
N PRO A 210 -11.39 13.41 -5.38
CA PRO A 210 -12.62 14.19 -5.42
C PRO A 210 -13.85 13.32 -5.10
N GLN A 211 -14.80 13.86 -4.35
CA GLN A 211 -15.91 13.10 -3.79
C GLN A 211 -16.76 12.40 -4.88
N GLU A 212 -16.95 13.07 -6.00
CA GLU A 212 -17.65 12.60 -7.19
C GLU A 212 -16.95 11.42 -7.89
N GLU A 213 -15.63 11.29 -7.72
CA GLU A 213 -14.83 10.21 -8.31
C GLU A 213 -14.68 9.01 -7.38
N ARG A 214 -14.83 9.18 -6.05
CA ARG A 214 -14.62 8.10 -5.05
C ARG A 214 -15.48 6.86 -5.33
N LYS A 215 -16.72 7.05 -5.78
CA LYS A 215 -17.65 5.95 -6.09
C LYS A 215 -17.28 5.14 -7.33
N LYS A 216 -16.43 5.67 -8.21
CA LYS A 216 -15.97 4.97 -9.42
C LYS A 216 -14.81 4.03 -9.13
N TYR A 217 -14.13 4.18 -7.98
CA TYR A 217 -12.95 3.41 -7.63
C TYR A 217 -13.26 2.28 -6.64
N THR A 218 -13.93 1.24 -7.14
CA THR A 218 -14.49 0.12 -6.38
C THR A 218 -13.65 -1.16 -6.51
N LEU A 219 -12.55 -1.24 -5.75
CA LEU A 219 -11.70 -2.45 -5.71
C LEU A 219 -12.41 -3.65 -5.06
N TYR A 220 -13.36 -3.38 -4.16
CA TYR A 220 -14.17 -4.37 -3.45
C TYR A 220 -15.49 -3.73 -3.01
N ASN A 221 -16.48 -4.57 -2.69
CA ASN A 221 -17.79 -4.09 -2.27
C ASN A 221 -17.71 -3.29 -0.96
N ASN A 222 -18.57 -2.27 -0.82
CA ASN A 222 -18.74 -1.46 0.40
C ASN A 222 -17.47 -0.77 0.90
N LYS A 223 -16.55 -0.43 -0.01
CA LYS A 223 -15.30 0.26 0.34
C LYS A 223 -15.56 1.52 1.18
N ALA A 224 -15.03 1.50 2.41
CA ALA A 224 -15.09 2.65 3.30
C ALA A 224 -14.36 3.84 2.64
N SER A 225 -15.07 4.96 2.45
CA SER A 225 -14.59 6.09 1.64
C SER A 225 -15.05 7.47 2.16
N LEU A 226 -15.75 7.48 3.28
CA LEU A 226 -16.31 8.67 3.93
C LEU A 226 -15.87 8.70 5.40
N GLY A 227 -16.13 9.81 6.09
CA GLY A 227 -15.74 9.97 7.49
C GLY A 227 -14.22 9.91 7.66
N ALA A 228 -13.73 9.12 8.61
CA ALA A 228 -12.30 9.01 8.92
C ALA A 228 -11.45 8.36 7.81
N GLU A 229 -12.06 7.86 6.74
CA GLU A 229 -11.37 7.39 5.52
C GLU A 229 -11.10 8.53 4.53
N ALA A 230 -11.70 9.69 4.71
CA ALA A 230 -11.56 10.83 3.82
C ALA A 230 -10.66 11.91 4.44
N ALA A 231 -9.99 12.68 3.59
CA ALA A 231 -9.15 13.80 4.03
C ALA A 231 -9.92 14.82 4.86
N GLU A 232 -11.19 15.05 4.56
CA GLU A 232 -12.06 15.96 5.33
C GLU A 232 -12.38 15.43 6.74
N GLY A 233 -12.21 14.12 6.98
CA GLY A 233 -12.43 13.47 8.26
C GLY A 233 -11.19 13.37 9.16
N LEU A 234 -10.14 14.15 8.89
CA LEU A 234 -8.87 14.10 9.62
C LEU A 234 -9.04 14.29 11.14
N ILE A 235 -9.94 15.17 11.59
CA ILE A 235 -10.23 15.37 13.02
C ILE A 235 -10.83 14.10 13.64
N LEU A 236 -11.73 13.42 12.92
CA LEU A 236 -12.34 12.17 13.38
C LEU A 236 -11.27 11.07 13.49
N LEU A 237 -10.40 10.96 12.49
CA LEU A 237 -9.27 10.04 12.50
C LEU A 237 -8.31 10.32 13.67
N GLN A 238 -7.99 11.58 13.92
CA GLN A 238 -7.13 11.98 15.04
C GLN A 238 -7.75 11.57 16.38
N ASN A 239 -9.05 11.85 16.59
CA ASN A 239 -9.76 11.44 17.79
C ASN A 239 -9.83 9.91 17.95
N GLN A 240 -9.97 9.15 16.85
CA GLN A 240 -9.91 7.69 16.88
C GLN A 240 -8.56 7.17 17.35
N LEU A 241 -7.47 7.68 16.77
CA LEU A 241 -6.11 7.26 17.12
C LEU A 241 -5.73 7.68 18.55
N GLN A 242 -6.13 8.87 19.00
CA GLN A 242 -5.87 9.31 20.38
C GLN A 242 -6.54 8.40 21.41
N ARG A 243 -7.73 7.86 21.13
CA ARG A 243 -8.41 6.92 22.03
C ARG A 243 -7.67 5.61 22.23
N ILE A 244 -6.80 5.21 21.30
CA ILE A 244 -5.94 4.04 21.42
C ILE A 244 -4.49 4.40 21.79
N GLY A 245 -4.22 5.67 22.15
CA GLY A 245 -2.91 6.13 22.61
C GLY A 245 -1.93 6.51 21.49
N TYR A 246 -2.41 6.78 20.28
CA TYR A 246 -1.58 7.16 19.13
C TYR A 246 -1.90 8.56 18.62
N GLU A 247 -0.91 9.19 17.98
CA GLU A 247 -1.04 10.51 17.37
C GLU A 247 -0.62 10.47 15.91
N ILE A 248 -1.17 11.40 15.10
CA ILE A 248 -0.81 11.52 13.69
C ILE A 248 0.48 12.33 13.58
N ALA A 249 1.51 11.72 12.98
CA ALA A 249 2.70 12.45 12.57
C ALA A 249 2.48 13.12 11.20
N PHE A 250 2.54 14.45 11.16
CA PHE A 250 2.45 15.23 9.91
C PHE A 250 3.80 15.39 9.20
N THR A 251 4.68 14.39 9.35
CA THR A 251 5.98 14.37 8.68
C THR A 251 5.86 13.66 7.33
N ARG A 252 6.93 13.72 6.53
CA ARG A 252 7.02 12.99 5.27
C ARG A 252 6.94 11.47 5.44
N GLY A 253 7.28 10.95 6.62
CA GLY A 253 7.18 9.52 6.94
C GLY A 253 8.11 8.64 6.11
N ASP A 254 9.34 9.08 5.85
CA ASP A 254 10.32 8.25 5.13
C ASP A 254 10.79 7.08 6.00
N PHE A 255 11.04 5.94 5.34
CA PHE A 255 11.67 4.79 5.97
C PHE A 255 13.06 5.15 6.51
N SER A 256 13.38 4.65 7.71
CA SER A 256 14.68 4.82 8.35
C SER A 256 15.42 3.49 8.44
N GLU A 257 16.67 3.44 7.99
CA GLU A 257 17.55 2.27 8.16
C GLU A 257 18.11 2.13 9.58
N THR A 258 17.92 3.13 10.44
CA THR A 258 18.68 3.26 11.69
C THR A 258 18.40 2.16 12.72
N ASP A 259 17.23 1.51 12.70
CA ASP A 259 16.96 0.46 13.71
C ASP A 259 17.58 -0.90 13.38
N TYR A 260 17.96 -1.17 12.12
CA TYR A 260 18.59 -2.45 11.74
C TYR A 260 20.02 -2.57 12.28
N LYS A 261 20.81 -1.49 12.17
CA LYS A 261 22.22 -1.47 12.62
C LYS A 261 22.38 -1.43 14.15
N GLU A 262 21.36 -0.97 14.87
CA GLU A 262 21.32 -1.02 16.35
C GLU A 262 21.03 -2.44 16.86
N LEU A 263 20.20 -3.21 16.15
CA LEU A 263 19.88 -4.60 16.49
C LEU A 263 21.05 -5.55 16.20
N GLU A 264 21.69 -5.44 15.03
CA GLU A 264 22.89 -6.22 14.70
C GLU A 264 24.06 -5.96 15.66
N LYS A 265 24.16 -4.75 16.22
CA LYS A 265 25.18 -4.40 17.22
C LYS A 265 24.91 -4.96 18.62
N ARG A 266 23.69 -5.43 18.91
CA ARG A 266 23.34 -6.04 20.20
C ARG A 266 23.49 -7.57 20.20
N GLU A 267 23.71 -8.16 19.03
CA GLU A 267 23.93 -9.60 18.84
C GLU A 267 25.41 -9.96 18.54
N LEU A 268 26.32 -8.99 18.63
CA LEU A 268 27.79 -9.15 18.60
C LEU A 268 28.40 -8.72 19.93
#